data_AF-A0A336MDX2-F1
#
_entry.id   AF-A0A336MDX2-F1
#
_cell.length_a   1.000
_cell.length_b   1.000
_cell.length_c   1.000
_cell.angle_alpha   90.00
_cell.angle_beta   90.00
_cell.angle_gamma   90.00
#
_symmetry.space_group_name_H-M   'P 1'
#
loop_
_entity.id
_entity.type
_entity.pdbx_description
1 polymer ?
#
loop_
_entity_poly.entity_id
_entity_poly.type
_entity_poly.pdbx_seq_one_letter_code
_entity_poly.pdbx_strand_id
1 'polypeptide(L)'
;MSVDNTSEEFSLTDQSQLEHLYKRYKKYLSKSLYFNLLCLSALICIFVLLFCLTERKAYSYIYIVSLELFLICGFIILLYIPVLVASSFVMVCLAIISFIILNSFIYILQPSPEILFVYCLLITFITMLPVSYVFSFILSSLSVIINFLIFIFRDEVDKKYNIRFDFEQVIVQVLFVICSFVLSLYYRLYEEINISSSIDETKDGIDQRIRLECEREQQETLLLSVIPAHVTAEVKKSIMTKMAYASNIQQQQATRFHEMHVQRHNNVSILYADIVNFTPLSEQLSASDLVKTLHELFGRFDQIAQENQCLRIKILGDCYYCVSGLPISRPQHAENCVNMGLAMIEAINFR
;
A
#
# COMPACT_ATOMS: atom_id res chain seq x y z
N MET A 1 33.07 -5.96 -0.16
CA MET A 1 32.77 -5.44 -1.50
C MET A 1 31.51 -6.03 -2.13
N SER A 2 30.81 -6.97 -1.47
CA SER A 2 29.57 -7.61 -1.96
C SER A 2 28.30 -7.15 -1.24
N VAL A 3 28.39 -6.20 -0.30
CA VAL A 3 27.27 -5.70 0.51
C VAL A 3 26.63 -4.46 -0.11
N ASP A 4 27.40 -3.64 -0.86
CA ASP A 4 26.88 -2.43 -1.51
C ASP A 4 25.98 -2.74 -2.72
N ASN A 5 26.28 -3.80 -3.48
CA ASN A 5 25.45 -4.20 -4.62
C ASN A 5 24.05 -4.66 -4.21
N THR A 6 23.90 -5.29 -3.03
CA THR A 6 22.58 -5.73 -2.55
C THR A 6 21.73 -4.57 -2.06
N SER A 7 22.33 -3.52 -1.49
CA SER A 7 21.60 -2.29 -1.14
C SER A 7 21.20 -1.48 -2.37
N GLU A 8 22.04 -1.43 -3.40
CA GLU A 8 21.70 -0.77 -4.67
C GLU A 8 20.61 -1.53 -5.42
N GLU A 9 20.69 -2.87 -5.53
CA GLU A 9 19.62 -3.68 -6.12
C GLU A 9 18.31 -3.61 -5.32
N PHE A 10 18.37 -3.58 -3.99
CA PHE A 10 17.19 -3.42 -3.15
C PHE A 10 16.53 -2.04 -3.34
N SER A 11 17.32 -0.96 -3.37
CA SER A 11 16.80 0.39 -3.59
C SER A 11 16.20 0.62 -4.99
N LEU A 12 16.78 0.01 -6.03
CA LEU A 12 16.23 0.03 -7.39
C LEU A 12 14.92 -0.76 -7.49
N THR A 13 14.85 -1.90 -6.78
CA THR A 13 13.64 -2.72 -6.72
C THR A 13 12.53 -1.97 -5.98
N ASP A 14 12.83 -1.32 -4.86
CA ASP A 14 11.90 -0.48 -4.09
C ASP A 14 11.39 0.71 -4.90
N GLN A 15 12.26 1.39 -5.66
CA GLN A 15 11.84 2.46 -6.57
C GLN A 15 10.86 1.96 -7.64
N SER A 16 11.13 0.79 -8.23
CA SER A 16 10.22 0.19 -9.23
C SER A 16 8.87 -0.21 -8.62
N GLN A 17 8.87 -0.74 -7.39
CA GLN A 17 7.67 -1.11 -6.66
C GLN A 17 6.85 0.13 -6.26
N LEU A 18 7.53 1.20 -5.85
CA LEU A 18 6.92 2.49 -5.55
C LEU A 18 6.28 3.10 -6.79
N GLU A 19 6.93 3.01 -7.95
CA GLU A 19 6.37 3.48 -9.23
C GLU A 19 5.15 2.64 -9.66
N HIS A 20 5.17 1.34 -9.37
CA HIS A 20 4.03 0.46 -9.63
C HIS A 20 2.85 0.73 -8.67
N LEU A 21 3.13 0.99 -7.39
CA LEU A 21 2.16 1.44 -6.40
C LEU A 21 1.57 2.80 -6.79
N TYR A 22 2.41 3.73 -7.26
CA TYR A 22 2.02 5.03 -7.81
C TYR A 22 1.01 4.87 -8.97
N LYS A 23 1.34 4.06 -9.97
CA LYS A 23 0.44 3.79 -11.11
C LYS A 23 -0.88 3.18 -10.64
N ARG A 24 -0.84 2.28 -9.66
CA ARG A 24 -2.02 1.61 -9.13
C ARG A 24 -2.90 2.54 -8.28
N TYR A 25 -2.31 3.36 -7.41
CA TYR A 25 -3.03 4.32 -6.58
C TYR A 25 -3.67 5.42 -7.43
N LYS A 26 -2.92 5.98 -8.39
CA LYS A 26 -3.45 6.94 -9.38
C LYS A 26 -4.65 6.36 -10.15
N LYS A 27 -4.60 5.07 -10.51
CA LYS A 27 -5.71 4.34 -11.15
C LYS A 27 -6.93 4.23 -10.23
N TYR A 28 -6.74 3.92 -8.95
CA TYR A 28 -7.84 3.83 -7.97
C TYR A 28 -8.49 5.18 -7.65
N LEU A 29 -7.68 6.23 -7.45
CA LEU A 29 -8.18 7.56 -7.16
C LEU A 29 -8.94 8.14 -8.35
N SER A 30 -8.39 7.99 -9.55
CA SER A 30 -9.06 8.34 -10.81
C SER A 30 -10.40 7.59 -10.91
N LYS A 31 -10.41 6.26 -10.69
CA LYS A 31 -11.63 5.44 -10.70
C LYS A 31 -12.70 5.93 -9.71
N SER A 32 -12.31 6.35 -8.51
CA SER A 32 -13.24 6.88 -7.49
C SER A 32 -13.85 8.23 -7.91
N LEU A 33 -13.02 9.17 -8.38
CA LEU A 33 -13.47 10.47 -8.87
C LEU A 33 -14.41 10.32 -10.07
N TYR A 34 -14.08 9.46 -11.03
CA TYR A 34 -14.94 9.14 -12.17
C TYR A 34 -16.29 8.56 -11.75
N PHE A 35 -16.31 7.64 -10.79
CA PHE A 35 -17.54 7.04 -10.29
C PHE A 35 -18.45 8.07 -9.60
N ASN A 36 -17.86 8.93 -8.77
CA ASN A 36 -18.61 10.00 -8.10
C ASN A 36 -19.18 11.02 -9.10
N LEU A 37 -18.41 11.39 -10.12
CA LEU A 37 -18.87 12.31 -11.17
C LEU A 37 -20.00 11.70 -12.00
N LEU A 38 -19.90 10.41 -12.35
CA LEU A 38 -20.94 9.68 -13.09
C LEU A 38 -22.25 9.60 -12.29
N CYS A 39 -22.17 9.32 -10.99
CA CYS A 39 -23.34 9.35 -10.11
C CYS A 39 -23.96 10.76 -10.07
N LEU A 40 -23.14 11.80 -9.97
CA LEU A 40 -23.60 13.18 -9.93
C LEU A 40 -24.25 13.62 -11.25
N SER A 41 -23.67 13.26 -12.40
CA SER A 41 -24.26 13.54 -13.71
C SER A 41 -25.56 12.78 -13.93
N ALA A 42 -25.64 11.51 -13.50
CA ALA A 42 -26.86 10.72 -13.56
C ALA A 42 -27.98 11.33 -12.69
N LEU A 43 -27.65 11.82 -11.48
CA LEU A 43 -28.60 12.52 -10.61
C LEU A 43 -29.12 13.81 -11.25
N ILE A 44 -28.25 14.60 -11.90
CA ILE A 44 -28.65 15.80 -12.64
C ILE A 44 -29.58 15.44 -13.82
N CYS A 45 -29.30 14.35 -14.55
CA CYS A 45 -30.18 13.86 -15.61
C CYS A 45 -31.58 13.52 -15.08
N ILE A 46 -31.64 12.79 -13.96
CA ILE A 46 -32.90 12.39 -13.33
C ILE A 46 -33.67 13.63 -12.85
N PHE A 47 -32.98 14.61 -12.26
CA PHE A 47 -33.58 15.85 -11.81
C PHE A 47 -34.18 16.66 -12.98
N VAL A 48 -33.43 16.79 -14.09
CA VAL A 48 -33.93 17.46 -15.30
C VAL A 48 -35.13 16.70 -15.87
N LEU A 49 -35.08 15.36 -15.97
CA LEU A 49 -36.21 14.54 -16.42
C LEU A 49 -37.47 14.70 -15.55
N LEU A 50 -37.33 14.81 -14.23
CA LEU A 50 -38.44 15.10 -13.32
C LEU A 50 -39.00 16.52 -13.53
N PHE A 51 -38.12 17.50 -13.76
CA PHE A 51 -38.52 18.86 -14.11
C PHE A 51 -39.28 18.90 -15.45
N CYS A 52 -38.85 18.11 -16.45
CA CYS A 52 -39.52 17.95 -17.75
C CYS A 52 -40.99 17.51 -17.61
N LEU A 53 -41.24 16.59 -16.67
CA LEU A 53 -42.58 16.03 -16.45
C LEU A 53 -43.54 17.03 -15.79
N THR A 54 -43.00 18.07 -15.14
CA THR A 54 -43.76 19.03 -14.34
C THR A 54 -44.21 20.25 -15.16
N GLU A 55 -43.40 20.71 -16.14
CA GLU A 55 -43.63 21.92 -16.94
C GLU A 55 -44.07 21.59 -18.39
N ARG A 56 -45.38 21.66 -18.68
CA ARG A 56 -45.94 21.29 -20.00
C ARG A 56 -45.70 22.30 -21.14
N LYS A 57 -45.07 23.45 -20.90
CA LYS A 57 -44.99 24.54 -21.90
C LYS A 57 -43.64 24.65 -22.63
N ALA A 58 -42.63 23.89 -22.21
CA ALA A 58 -41.25 24.01 -22.73
C ALA A 58 -40.68 22.70 -23.31
N TYR A 59 -41.54 21.80 -23.83
CA TYR A 59 -41.15 20.43 -24.23
C TYR A 59 -40.00 20.34 -25.25
N SER A 60 -39.86 21.27 -26.20
CA SER A 60 -38.80 21.22 -27.20
C SER A 60 -37.41 21.51 -26.62
N TYR A 61 -37.29 22.56 -25.80
CA TYR A 61 -36.06 22.94 -25.13
C TYR A 61 -35.62 21.88 -24.13
N ILE A 62 -36.60 21.39 -23.37
CA ILE A 62 -36.42 20.37 -22.35
C ILE A 62 -35.93 19.03 -22.94
N TYR A 63 -36.45 18.62 -24.10
CA TYR A 63 -36.00 17.41 -24.78
C TYR A 63 -34.53 17.50 -25.22
N ILE A 64 -34.12 18.65 -25.77
CA ILE A 64 -32.73 18.89 -26.21
C ILE A 64 -31.77 18.80 -25.01
N VAL A 65 -32.07 19.48 -23.90
CA VAL A 65 -31.26 19.44 -22.67
C VAL A 65 -31.18 18.02 -22.08
N SER A 66 -32.27 17.25 -22.14
CA SER A 66 -32.28 15.85 -21.65
C SER A 66 -31.43 14.90 -22.49
N LEU A 67 -31.41 15.11 -23.81
CA LEU A 67 -30.62 14.32 -24.76
C LEU A 67 -29.12 14.65 -24.62
N GLU A 68 -28.79 15.92 -24.39
CA GLU A 68 -27.43 16.39 -24.10
C GLU A 68 -26.85 15.77 -22.83
N LEU A 69 -27.63 15.77 -21.73
CA LEU A 69 -27.22 15.21 -20.45
C LEU A 69 -27.02 13.68 -20.50
N PHE A 70 -27.87 12.96 -21.23
CA PHE A 70 -27.72 11.51 -21.45
C PHE A 70 -26.40 11.17 -22.16
N LEU A 71 -25.98 12.01 -23.10
CA LEU A 71 -24.75 11.81 -23.86
C LEU A 71 -23.50 12.23 -23.10
N ILE A 72 -23.59 13.26 -22.26
CA ILE A 72 -22.53 13.58 -21.30
C ILE A 72 -22.31 12.38 -20.35
N CYS A 73 -23.38 11.72 -19.89
CA CYS A 73 -23.27 10.51 -19.09
C CYS A 73 -22.66 9.34 -19.87
N GLY A 74 -23.11 9.10 -21.10
CA GLY A 74 -22.53 8.08 -21.99
C GLY A 74 -21.04 8.32 -22.28
N PHE A 75 -20.63 9.57 -22.37
CA PHE A 75 -19.24 9.99 -22.56
C PHE A 75 -18.38 9.77 -21.32
N ILE A 76 -18.88 10.10 -20.12
CA ILE A 76 -18.19 9.80 -18.86
C ILE A 76 -17.97 8.29 -18.72
N ILE A 77 -18.92 7.46 -19.18
CA ILE A 77 -18.78 6.00 -19.24
C ILE A 77 -17.72 5.58 -20.27
N LEU A 78 -17.65 6.23 -21.44
CA LEU A 78 -16.63 5.96 -22.44
C LEU A 78 -15.21 6.32 -21.93
N LEU A 79 -15.08 7.44 -21.21
CA LEU A 79 -13.83 7.88 -20.57
C LEU A 79 -13.40 7.01 -19.38
N TYR A 80 -14.31 6.23 -18.81
CA TYR A 80 -14.00 5.25 -17.78
C TYR A 80 -13.25 4.01 -18.33
N ILE A 81 -13.44 3.67 -19.62
CA ILE A 81 -12.78 2.53 -20.28
C ILE A 81 -11.24 2.71 -20.34
N PRO A 82 -10.68 3.88 -20.72
CA PRO A 82 -9.25 4.17 -20.61
C PRO A 82 -8.66 3.91 -19.23
N VAL A 83 -9.38 4.21 -18.15
CA VAL A 83 -8.93 3.98 -16.77
C VAL A 83 -8.83 2.48 -16.46
N LEU A 84 -9.54 1.60 -17.18
CA LEU A 84 -9.36 0.14 -17.06
C LEU A 84 -8.08 -0.36 -17.75
N VAL A 85 -7.71 0.25 -18.88
CA VAL A 85 -6.61 -0.22 -19.75
C VAL A 85 -5.27 0.36 -19.30
N ALA A 86 -4.26 -0.50 -19.12
CA ALA A 86 -2.97 -0.10 -18.53
C ALA A 86 -2.00 0.62 -19.51
N SER A 87 -2.29 0.65 -20.81
CA SER A 87 -1.37 1.21 -21.81
C SER A 87 -1.63 2.68 -22.08
N SER A 88 -0.57 3.49 -22.01
CA SER A 88 -0.58 4.94 -22.27
C SER A 88 -1.06 5.28 -23.68
N PHE A 89 -0.70 4.46 -24.67
CA PHE A 89 -1.11 4.64 -26.07
C PHE A 89 -2.63 4.52 -26.25
N VAL A 90 -3.26 3.50 -25.65
CA VAL A 90 -4.70 3.27 -25.79
C VAL A 90 -5.50 4.39 -25.11
N MET A 91 -5.01 4.93 -23.98
CA MET A 91 -5.64 6.08 -23.33
C MET A 91 -5.66 7.32 -24.23
N VAL A 92 -4.57 7.60 -24.95
CA VAL A 92 -4.48 8.73 -25.88
C VAL A 92 -5.39 8.52 -27.10
N CYS A 93 -5.41 7.33 -27.69
CA CYS A 93 -6.30 7.03 -28.82
C CYS A 93 -7.78 7.16 -28.45
N LEU A 94 -8.17 6.60 -27.30
CA LEU A 94 -9.55 6.73 -26.80
C LEU A 94 -9.91 8.18 -26.48
N ALA A 95 -8.97 8.98 -25.95
CA ALA A 95 -9.18 10.40 -25.73
C ALA A 95 -9.48 11.15 -27.05
N ILE A 96 -8.69 10.89 -28.10
CA ILE A 96 -8.89 11.49 -29.43
C ILE A 96 -10.23 11.08 -30.04
N ILE A 97 -10.58 9.80 -29.94
CA ILE A 97 -11.89 9.29 -30.42
C ILE A 97 -13.04 9.98 -29.67
N SER A 98 -12.92 10.10 -28.34
CA SER A 98 -13.91 10.77 -27.50
C SER A 98 -14.04 12.26 -27.88
N PHE A 99 -12.92 12.92 -28.19
CA PHE A 99 -12.87 14.31 -28.65
C PHE A 99 -13.58 14.52 -29.99
N ILE A 100 -13.35 13.62 -30.96
CA ILE A 100 -13.98 13.68 -32.27
C ILE A 100 -15.49 13.48 -32.16
N ILE A 101 -15.93 12.42 -31.46
CA ILE A 101 -17.36 12.10 -31.29
C ILE A 101 -18.12 13.28 -30.71
N LEU A 102 -17.55 13.89 -29.67
CA LEU A 102 -18.18 14.97 -28.93
C LEU A 102 -18.27 16.27 -29.75
N ASN A 103 -17.21 16.66 -30.45
CA ASN A 103 -17.23 17.84 -31.33
C ASN A 103 -18.13 17.64 -32.56
N SER A 104 -18.15 16.45 -33.15
CA SER A 104 -19.08 16.11 -34.23
C SER A 104 -20.53 16.14 -33.77
N PHE A 105 -20.79 15.79 -32.50
CA PHE A 105 -22.14 15.82 -31.95
C PHE A 105 -22.65 17.24 -31.70
N ILE A 106 -21.79 18.16 -31.22
CA ILE A 106 -22.12 19.60 -31.11
C ILE A 106 -22.62 20.15 -32.43
N TYR A 107 -21.93 19.80 -33.52
CA TYR A 107 -22.27 20.25 -34.86
C TYR A 107 -23.69 19.80 -35.29
N ILE A 108 -24.13 18.61 -34.83
CA ILE A 108 -25.43 18.04 -35.19
C ILE A 108 -26.56 18.61 -34.33
N LEU A 109 -26.33 18.90 -33.04
CA LEU A 109 -27.41 19.20 -32.10
C LEU A 109 -27.89 20.63 -32.03
N GLN A 110 -27.15 21.62 -32.54
CA GLN A 110 -27.54 23.01 -32.33
C GLN A 110 -28.59 23.52 -33.34
N PRO A 111 -29.74 24.02 -32.85
CA PRO A 111 -30.46 25.15 -33.44
C PRO A 111 -30.25 26.48 -32.67
N SER A 112 -29.60 26.49 -31.50
CA SER A 112 -29.39 27.66 -30.64
C SER A 112 -27.97 27.69 -30.02
N PRO A 113 -27.40 28.87 -29.71
CA PRO A 113 -26.06 29.03 -29.12
C PRO A 113 -26.10 28.76 -27.61
N GLU A 114 -26.29 27.50 -27.21
CA GLU A 114 -26.38 27.16 -25.79
C GLU A 114 -25.01 26.94 -25.15
N ILE A 115 -24.69 27.85 -24.23
CA ILE A 115 -23.40 28.09 -23.56
C ILE A 115 -22.98 26.93 -22.63
N LEU A 116 -23.95 26.12 -22.19
CA LEU A 116 -23.77 25.07 -21.18
C LEU A 116 -22.94 23.88 -21.69
N PHE A 117 -23.02 23.56 -22.99
CA PHE A 117 -22.37 22.37 -23.51
C PHE A 117 -20.85 22.53 -23.61
N VAL A 118 -20.39 23.66 -24.18
CA VAL A 118 -18.96 24.00 -24.30
C VAL A 118 -18.28 24.03 -22.93
N TYR A 119 -19.01 24.48 -21.91
CA TYR A 119 -18.59 24.46 -20.51
C TYR A 119 -18.34 23.06 -19.96
N CYS A 120 -19.30 22.15 -20.15
CA CYS A 120 -19.15 20.76 -19.74
C CYS A 120 -17.98 20.06 -20.46
N LEU A 121 -17.71 20.40 -21.72
CA LEU A 121 -16.57 19.83 -22.44
C LEU A 121 -15.22 20.32 -21.92
N LEU A 122 -15.10 21.62 -21.64
CA LEU A 122 -13.89 22.20 -21.08
C LEU A 122 -13.53 21.58 -19.74
N ILE A 123 -14.53 21.43 -18.86
CA ILE A 123 -14.32 20.84 -17.55
C ILE A 123 -13.96 19.36 -17.69
N THR A 124 -14.68 18.59 -18.50
CA THR A 124 -14.42 17.15 -18.65
C THR A 124 -13.06 16.86 -19.28
N PHE A 125 -12.62 17.59 -20.31
CA PHE A 125 -11.32 17.35 -20.92
C PHE A 125 -10.14 17.79 -20.04
N ILE A 126 -10.25 18.92 -19.36
CA ILE A 126 -9.13 19.44 -18.54
C ILE A 126 -9.03 18.68 -17.21
N THR A 127 -10.15 18.38 -16.56
CA THR A 127 -10.15 17.82 -15.21
C THR A 127 -10.13 16.31 -15.17
N MET A 128 -10.76 15.61 -16.13
CA MET A 128 -10.96 14.15 -16.01
C MET A 128 -9.94 13.33 -16.79
N LEU A 129 -9.41 13.83 -17.91
CA LEU A 129 -8.62 12.98 -18.81
C LEU A 129 -7.31 12.47 -18.15
N PRO A 130 -7.04 11.14 -18.12
CA PRO A 130 -5.86 10.57 -17.46
C PRO A 130 -4.62 10.63 -18.37
N VAL A 131 -4.43 11.75 -19.08
CA VAL A 131 -3.32 11.99 -20.02
C VAL A 131 -2.49 13.16 -19.50
N SER A 132 -1.27 13.35 -20.01
CA SER A 132 -0.42 14.47 -19.60
C SER A 132 -1.16 15.82 -19.75
N TYR A 133 -0.81 16.77 -18.87
CA TYR A 133 -1.44 18.09 -18.84
C TYR A 133 -1.30 18.82 -20.19
N VAL A 134 -0.17 18.64 -20.87
CA VAL A 134 0.09 19.22 -22.20
C VAL A 134 -0.93 18.73 -23.23
N PHE A 135 -1.17 17.42 -23.31
CA PHE A 135 -2.13 16.87 -24.26
C PHE A 135 -3.57 17.28 -23.93
N SER A 136 -3.94 17.30 -22.65
CA SER A 136 -5.28 17.70 -22.21
C SER A 136 -5.54 19.18 -22.54
N PHE A 137 -4.53 20.03 -22.37
CA PHE A 137 -4.57 21.44 -22.75
C PHE A 137 -4.71 21.64 -24.26
N ILE A 138 -3.95 20.90 -25.06
CA ILE A 138 -4.01 20.95 -26.52
C ILE A 138 -5.41 20.54 -27.01
N LEU A 139 -5.95 19.42 -26.52
CA LEU A 139 -7.29 18.94 -26.89
C LEU A 139 -8.36 19.97 -26.50
N SER A 140 -8.28 20.51 -25.28
CA SER A 140 -9.24 21.53 -24.81
C SER A 140 -9.18 22.80 -25.66
N SER A 141 -7.98 23.28 -26.01
CA SER A 141 -7.79 24.47 -26.85
C SER A 141 -8.32 24.24 -28.26
N LEU A 142 -8.05 23.07 -28.84
CA LEU A 142 -8.60 22.67 -30.14
C LEU A 142 -10.12 22.59 -30.10
N SER A 143 -10.72 22.11 -29.00
CA SER A 143 -12.17 22.09 -28.81
C SER A 143 -12.75 23.51 -28.93
N VAL A 144 -12.17 24.47 -28.22
CA VAL A 144 -12.64 25.88 -28.22
C VAL A 144 -12.52 26.48 -29.62
N ILE A 145 -11.41 26.24 -30.30
CA ILE A 145 -11.19 26.76 -31.67
C ILE A 145 -12.21 26.17 -32.64
N ILE A 146 -12.46 24.85 -32.59
CA ILE A 146 -13.45 24.20 -33.45
C ILE A 146 -14.85 24.76 -33.18
N ASN A 147 -15.24 24.93 -31.92
CA ASN A 147 -16.53 25.51 -31.55
C ASN A 147 -16.67 26.97 -32.03
N PHE A 148 -15.60 27.76 -31.94
CA PHE A 148 -15.58 29.14 -32.45
C PHE A 148 -15.65 29.20 -33.98
N LEU A 149 -15.00 28.28 -34.68
CA LEU A 149 -15.11 28.16 -36.15
C LEU A 149 -16.52 27.75 -36.57
N ILE A 150 -17.14 26.78 -35.89
CA ILE A 150 -18.54 26.39 -36.13
C ILE A 150 -19.46 27.60 -35.96
N PHE A 151 -19.23 28.42 -34.93
CA PHE A 151 -19.97 29.66 -34.71
C PHE A 151 -19.81 30.66 -35.86
N ILE A 152 -18.58 30.93 -36.34
CA ILE A 152 -18.33 31.85 -37.47
C ILE A 152 -18.96 31.34 -38.77
N PHE A 153 -18.75 30.06 -39.10
CA PHE A 153 -19.32 29.48 -40.33
C PHE A 153 -20.84 29.54 -40.33
N ARG A 154 -21.46 29.40 -39.15
CA ARG A 154 -22.91 29.50 -39.02
C ARG A 154 -23.41 30.93 -39.08
N ASP A 155 -22.69 31.91 -38.53
CA ASP A 155 -22.99 33.34 -38.71
C ASP A 155 -23.01 33.74 -40.19
N GLU A 156 -22.08 33.22 -41.00
CA GLU A 156 -22.13 33.44 -42.46
C GLU A 156 -23.37 32.82 -43.12
N VAL A 157 -23.85 31.67 -42.65
CA VAL A 157 -25.06 31.01 -43.14
C VAL A 157 -26.32 31.76 -42.68
N ASP A 158 -26.38 32.23 -41.44
CA ASP A 158 -27.55 32.91 -40.86
C ASP A 158 -27.72 34.34 -41.39
N LYS A 159 -26.62 35.03 -41.76
CA LYS A 159 -26.67 36.29 -42.54
C LYS A 159 -27.39 36.13 -43.87
N LYS A 160 -27.36 34.93 -44.47
CA LYS A 160 -28.11 34.61 -45.69
C LYS A 160 -29.62 34.47 -45.45
N TYR A 161 -30.05 34.22 -44.21
CA TYR A 161 -31.45 34.03 -43.79
C TYR A 161 -32.01 35.20 -42.97
N ASN A 162 -31.29 36.32 -42.85
CA ASN A 162 -31.75 37.57 -42.24
C ASN A 162 -32.10 37.48 -40.73
N ILE A 163 -31.44 36.58 -40.01
CA ILE A 163 -31.52 36.46 -38.55
C ILE A 163 -30.56 37.50 -37.93
N ARG A 164 -31.02 38.30 -36.96
CA ARG A 164 -30.21 39.34 -36.31
C ARG A 164 -29.12 38.72 -35.43
N PHE A 165 -27.91 39.24 -35.56
CA PHE A 165 -26.77 38.89 -34.72
C PHE A 165 -26.80 39.69 -33.41
N ASP A 166 -26.94 39.00 -32.28
CA ASP A 166 -26.95 39.61 -30.95
C ASP A 166 -25.51 39.64 -30.36
N PHE A 167 -24.81 40.77 -30.55
CA PHE A 167 -23.44 40.97 -30.03
C PHE A 167 -23.30 40.74 -28.52
N GLU A 168 -24.35 41.05 -27.75
CA GLU A 168 -24.39 40.86 -26.29
C GLU A 168 -24.24 39.37 -25.90
N GLN A 169 -24.84 38.45 -26.66
CA GLN A 169 -24.77 37.01 -26.35
C GLN A 169 -23.36 36.45 -26.57
N VAL A 170 -22.66 36.92 -27.59
CA VAL A 170 -21.29 36.51 -27.93
C VAL A 170 -20.30 36.95 -26.86
N ILE A 171 -20.44 38.17 -26.35
CA ILE A 171 -19.56 38.70 -25.29
C ILE A 171 -19.71 37.86 -24.01
N VAL A 172 -20.94 37.54 -23.61
CA VAL A 172 -21.21 36.69 -22.43
C VAL A 172 -20.61 35.29 -22.63
N GLN A 173 -20.72 34.72 -23.82
CA GLN A 173 -20.19 33.40 -24.13
C GLN A 173 -18.66 33.35 -24.07
N VAL A 174 -17.97 34.35 -24.60
CA VAL A 174 -16.49 34.45 -24.53
C VAL A 174 -16.03 34.61 -23.08
N LEU A 175 -16.69 35.47 -22.30
CA LEU A 175 -16.38 35.65 -20.88
C LEU A 175 -16.57 34.34 -20.08
N PHE A 176 -17.63 33.58 -20.36
CA PHE A 176 -17.89 32.32 -19.69
C PHE A 176 -16.84 31.26 -20.02
N VAL A 177 -16.42 31.16 -21.29
CA VAL A 177 -15.35 30.24 -21.72
C VAL A 177 -14.03 30.55 -21.01
N ILE A 178 -13.66 31.83 -20.90
CA ILE A 178 -12.44 32.25 -20.19
C ILE A 178 -12.52 31.88 -18.71
N CYS A 179 -13.64 32.19 -18.04
CA CYS A 179 -13.83 31.87 -16.63
C CYS A 179 -13.70 30.35 -16.36
N SER A 180 -14.28 29.56 -17.25
CA SER A 180 -14.33 28.10 -17.13
C SER A 180 -12.98 27.45 -17.39
N PHE A 181 -12.21 28.01 -18.31
CA PHE A 181 -10.84 27.59 -18.57
C PHE A 181 -9.94 27.85 -17.37
N VAL A 182 -10.02 29.04 -16.77
CA VAL A 182 -9.26 29.39 -15.55
C VAL A 182 -9.63 28.47 -14.39
N LEU A 183 -10.92 28.22 -14.18
CA LEU A 183 -11.41 27.32 -13.12
C LEU A 183 -10.90 25.88 -13.33
N SER A 184 -10.96 25.38 -14.56
CA SER A 184 -10.52 24.02 -14.89
C SER A 184 -9.01 23.85 -14.73
N LEU A 185 -8.22 24.86 -15.10
CA LEU A 185 -6.77 24.88 -14.90
C LEU A 185 -6.42 24.91 -13.40
N TYR A 186 -7.12 25.71 -12.62
CA TYR A 186 -6.94 25.76 -11.16
C TYR A 186 -7.18 24.40 -10.51
N TYR A 187 -8.32 23.76 -10.80
CA TYR A 187 -8.63 22.43 -10.25
C TYR A 187 -7.59 21.39 -10.64
N ARG A 188 -7.07 21.44 -11.87
CA ARG A 188 -6.09 20.46 -12.34
C ARG A 188 -4.73 20.61 -11.65
N LEU A 189 -4.26 21.84 -11.44
CA LEU A 189 -3.05 22.11 -10.68
C LEU A 189 -3.20 21.68 -9.22
N TYR A 190 -4.37 21.96 -8.63
CA TYR A 190 -4.69 21.54 -7.26
C TYR A 190 -4.67 20.02 -7.11
N GLU A 191 -5.25 19.28 -8.06
CA GLU A 191 -5.25 17.82 -8.07
C GLU A 191 -3.83 17.24 -8.15
N GLU A 192 -2.96 17.78 -9.01
CA GLU A 192 -1.59 17.30 -9.18
C GLU A 192 -0.74 17.47 -7.91
N ILE A 193 -0.89 18.61 -7.24
CA ILE A 193 -0.21 18.89 -5.97
C ILE A 193 -0.71 17.92 -4.89
N ASN A 194 -2.03 17.77 -4.75
CA ASN A 194 -2.61 16.89 -3.74
C ASN A 194 -2.28 15.41 -3.96
N ILE A 195 -2.22 14.96 -5.22
CA ILE A 195 -1.81 13.59 -5.55
C ILE A 195 -0.37 13.40 -5.09
N SER A 196 0.52 14.34 -5.42
CA SER A 196 1.94 14.27 -5.07
C SER A 196 2.15 14.24 -3.56
N SER A 197 1.47 15.12 -2.81
CA SER A 197 1.57 15.14 -1.34
C SER A 197 1.04 13.86 -0.70
N SER A 198 -0.09 13.33 -1.19
CA SER A 198 -0.66 12.07 -0.68
C SER A 198 0.28 10.88 -0.88
N ILE A 199 1.08 10.90 -1.95
CA ILE A 199 2.07 9.85 -2.23
C ILE A 199 3.21 9.92 -1.22
N ASP A 200 3.75 11.10 -0.98
CA ASP A 200 4.83 11.29 -0.01
C ASP A 200 4.37 10.82 1.39
N GLU A 201 3.15 11.16 1.80
CA GLU A 201 2.55 10.65 3.04
C GLU A 201 2.42 9.12 3.07
N THR A 202 1.97 8.49 1.97
CA THR A 202 1.88 7.02 1.92
C THR A 202 3.25 6.34 1.94
N LYS A 203 4.26 6.94 1.32
CA LYS A 203 5.64 6.45 1.32
C LYS A 203 6.19 6.48 2.74
N ASP A 204 6.07 7.61 3.42
CA ASP A 204 6.50 7.76 4.80
C ASP A 204 5.80 6.75 5.72
N GLY A 205 4.50 6.52 5.50
CA GLY A 205 3.74 5.51 6.24
C GLY A 205 4.19 4.07 6.01
N ILE A 206 4.56 3.71 4.78
CA ILE A 206 5.10 2.38 4.46
C ILE A 206 6.50 2.20 5.07
N ASP A 207 7.38 3.18 4.92
CA ASP A 207 8.75 3.14 5.46
C ASP A 207 8.73 2.99 6.99
N GLN A 208 7.86 3.72 7.67
CA GLN A 208 7.65 3.57 9.11
C GLN A 208 7.18 2.16 9.49
N ARG A 209 6.26 1.58 8.71
CA ARG A 209 5.74 0.24 8.97
C ARG A 209 6.83 -0.83 8.81
N ILE A 210 7.65 -0.74 7.78
CA ILE A 210 8.77 -1.67 7.55
C ILE A 210 9.76 -1.58 8.72
N ARG A 211 10.11 -0.36 9.15
CA ARG A 211 11.03 -0.15 10.27
C ARG A 211 10.51 -0.77 11.57
N LEU A 212 9.22 -0.58 11.87
CA LEU A 212 8.59 -1.18 13.05
C LEU A 212 8.62 -2.72 13.00
N GLU A 213 8.42 -3.32 11.83
CA GLU A 213 8.44 -4.76 11.66
C GLU A 213 9.85 -5.33 11.88
N CYS A 214 10.89 -4.68 11.36
CA CYS A 214 12.29 -5.04 11.61
C CYS A 214 12.66 -4.93 13.10
N GLU A 215 12.27 -3.84 13.77
CA GLU A 215 12.51 -3.66 15.20
C GLU A 215 11.77 -4.73 16.03
N ARG A 216 10.56 -5.11 15.62
CA ARG A 216 9.79 -6.20 16.24
C ARG A 216 10.51 -7.55 16.10
N GLU A 217 11.03 -7.89 14.93
CA GLU A 217 11.78 -9.13 14.69
C GLU A 217 13.08 -9.19 15.49
N GLN A 218 13.81 -8.07 15.57
CA GLN A 218 14.99 -7.97 16.43
C GLN A 218 14.63 -8.18 17.91
N GLN A 219 13.55 -7.53 18.38
CA GLN A 219 13.08 -7.71 19.75
C GLN A 219 12.66 -9.16 20.04
N GLU A 220 11.99 -9.83 19.10
CA GLU A 220 11.59 -11.23 19.23
C GLU A 220 12.80 -12.17 19.27
N THR A 221 13.80 -11.94 18.42
CA THR A 221 15.05 -12.71 18.41
C THR A 221 15.83 -12.54 19.71
N LEU A 222 15.94 -11.31 20.22
CA LEU A 222 16.59 -11.03 21.50
C LEU A 222 15.83 -11.64 22.69
N LEU A 223 14.49 -11.67 22.62
CA LEU A 223 13.69 -12.31 23.66
C LEU A 223 13.91 -13.83 23.68
N LEU A 224 13.92 -14.48 22.51
CA LEU A 224 14.13 -15.92 22.37
C LEU A 224 15.56 -16.37 22.68
N SER A 225 16.56 -15.49 22.55
CA SER A 225 17.94 -15.80 22.92
C SER A 225 18.16 -15.87 24.43
N VAL A 226 17.33 -15.18 25.22
CA VAL A 226 17.43 -15.12 26.69
C VAL A 226 16.38 -16.01 27.37
N ILE A 227 15.18 -16.13 26.79
CA ILE A 227 14.06 -16.88 27.38
C ILE A 227 13.71 -18.06 26.45
N PRO A 228 13.76 -19.31 26.94
CA PRO A 228 13.37 -20.48 26.16
C PRO A 228 11.94 -20.37 25.60
N ALA A 229 11.74 -20.75 24.34
CA ALA A 229 10.47 -20.63 23.61
C ALA A 229 9.24 -21.17 24.36
N HIS A 230 9.43 -22.20 25.20
CA HIS A 230 8.34 -22.83 25.97
C HIS A 230 7.88 -22.00 27.18
N VAL A 231 8.69 -21.05 27.66
CA VAL A 231 8.35 -20.12 28.76
C VAL A 231 8.02 -18.73 28.21
N THR A 232 8.42 -18.44 26.97
CA THR A 232 8.23 -17.16 26.28
C THR A 232 6.77 -16.68 26.27
N ALA A 233 5.79 -17.55 26.01
CA ALA A 233 4.39 -17.14 25.97
C ALA A 233 3.88 -16.62 27.32
N GLU A 234 4.29 -17.27 28.41
CA GLU A 234 3.88 -16.89 29.77
C GLU A 234 4.59 -15.62 30.24
N VAL A 235 5.88 -15.48 29.96
CA VAL A 235 6.67 -14.28 30.29
C VAL A 235 6.25 -13.08 29.44
N LYS A 236 5.96 -13.29 28.15
CA LYS A 236 5.42 -12.23 27.28
C LYS A 236 4.08 -11.74 27.81
N LYS A 237 3.19 -12.65 28.22
CA LYS A 237 1.90 -12.31 28.82
C LYS A 237 2.06 -11.55 30.13
N SER A 238 2.97 -11.95 31.03
CA SER A 238 3.19 -11.26 32.31
C SER A 238 3.77 -9.86 32.11
N ILE A 239 4.72 -9.67 31.19
CA ILE A 239 5.27 -8.37 30.82
C ILE A 239 4.18 -7.46 30.23
N MET A 240 3.41 -7.96 29.25
CA MET A 240 2.32 -7.19 28.63
C MET A 240 1.26 -6.78 29.64
N THR A 241 0.92 -7.68 30.56
CA THR A 241 -0.05 -7.41 31.64
C THR A 241 0.48 -6.31 32.56
N LYS A 242 1.74 -6.38 33.01
CA LYS A 242 2.35 -5.33 33.84
C LYS A 242 2.46 -3.99 33.12
N MET A 243 2.79 -3.97 31.83
CA MET A 243 2.80 -2.73 31.03
C MET A 243 1.40 -2.13 30.90
N ALA A 244 0.36 -2.95 30.71
CA ALA A 244 -1.03 -2.50 30.67
C ALA A 244 -1.58 -2.02 32.02
N TYR A 245 -1.07 -2.54 33.14
CA TYR A 245 -1.40 -2.04 34.48
C TYR A 245 -0.56 -0.82 34.88
N ALA A 246 0.67 -0.67 34.39
CA ALA A 246 1.53 0.48 34.67
C ALA A 246 0.99 1.80 34.08
N SER A 247 0.18 1.74 33.00
CA SER A 247 -0.54 2.90 32.47
C SER A 247 -1.75 3.30 33.32
N ASN A 248 -2.24 2.42 34.19
CA ASN A 248 -3.32 2.69 35.14
C ASN A 248 -2.71 3.03 36.51
N ILE A 249 -2.53 4.33 36.76
CA ILE A 249 -1.72 4.96 37.82
C ILE A 249 -2.07 4.60 39.29
N GLN A 250 -3.00 3.69 39.61
CA GLN A 250 -3.57 3.64 40.98
C GLN A 250 -3.30 2.45 41.90
N GLN A 251 -2.49 1.45 41.56
CA GLN A 251 -2.19 0.38 42.54
C GLN A 251 -0.76 -0.15 42.47
N GLN A 252 0.20 0.71 42.85
CA GLN A 252 1.51 0.27 43.30
C GLN A 252 1.43 -0.29 44.73
N GLN A 253 0.82 -1.47 44.91
CA GLN A 253 1.30 -2.39 45.93
C GLN A 253 2.34 -3.27 45.26
N ALA A 254 3.57 -2.74 45.18
CA ALA A 254 4.73 -3.50 44.79
C ALA A 254 4.96 -4.62 45.83
N THR A 255 4.40 -5.80 45.57
CA THR A 255 4.84 -7.00 46.24
C THR A 255 6.33 -7.12 45.96
N ARG A 256 7.18 -7.04 47.00
CA ARG A 256 8.65 -7.20 46.89
C ARG A 256 9.08 -8.58 46.37
N PHE A 257 8.13 -9.48 46.14
CA PHE A 257 8.34 -10.75 45.47
C PHE A 257 8.47 -10.50 43.97
N HIS A 258 9.69 -10.69 43.47
CA HIS A 258 9.92 -10.90 42.05
C HIS A 258 9.11 -12.14 41.64
N GLU A 259 8.27 -12.02 40.62
CA GLU A 259 7.54 -13.17 40.05
C GLU A 259 8.56 -14.19 39.54
N MET A 260 8.77 -15.26 40.31
CA MET A 260 9.56 -16.41 39.89
C MET A 260 8.63 -17.41 39.22
N HIS A 261 8.85 -17.66 37.92
CA HIS A 261 8.13 -18.68 37.17
C HIS A 261 8.76 -20.05 37.47
N VAL A 262 8.14 -20.82 38.36
CA VAL A 262 8.58 -22.18 38.71
C VAL A 262 7.49 -23.17 38.31
N GLN A 263 7.85 -24.12 37.44
CA GLN A 263 6.97 -25.21 37.01
C GLN A 263 7.52 -26.55 37.51
N ARG A 264 6.66 -27.38 38.10
CA ARG A 264 7.01 -28.74 38.49
C ARG A 264 6.78 -29.67 37.31
N HIS A 265 7.78 -30.45 36.97
CA HIS A 265 7.69 -31.49 35.95
C HIS A 265 7.96 -32.86 36.57
N ASN A 266 7.17 -33.86 36.16
CA ASN A 266 7.35 -35.25 36.55
C ASN A 266 7.84 -36.04 35.32
N ASN A 267 8.51 -37.17 35.54
CA ASN A 267 8.99 -38.07 34.48
C ASN A 267 9.93 -37.35 33.48
N VAL A 268 11.07 -36.88 34.02
CA VAL A 268 12.14 -36.25 33.26
C VAL A 268 13.45 -36.99 33.58
N SER A 269 14.38 -36.98 32.62
CA SER A 269 15.74 -37.50 32.83
C SER A 269 16.73 -36.38 32.62
N ILE A 270 17.73 -36.28 33.49
CA ILE A 270 18.76 -35.24 33.44
C ILE A 270 20.10 -35.94 33.25
N LEU A 271 20.92 -35.42 32.34
CA LEU A 271 22.27 -35.88 32.10
C LEU A 271 23.26 -34.75 32.40
N TYR A 272 24.31 -35.12 33.12
CA TYR A 272 25.47 -34.29 33.42
C TYR A 272 26.68 -34.94 32.77
N ALA A 273 27.45 -34.16 32.00
CA ALA A 273 28.70 -34.61 31.41
C ALA A 273 29.79 -33.60 31.78
N ASP A 274 30.93 -34.08 32.26
CA ASP A 274 32.04 -33.24 32.70
C ASP A 274 33.35 -33.69 32.06
N ILE A 275 34.24 -32.75 31.79
CA ILE A 275 35.52 -33.04 31.13
C ILE A 275 36.52 -33.45 32.20
N VAL A 276 36.90 -34.73 32.17
CA VAL A 276 37.96 -35.22 33.06
C VAL A 276 39.28 -34.54 32.73
N ASN A 277 40.01 -34.11 33.75
CA ASN A 277 41.30 -33.40 33.64
C ASN A 277 41.23 -32.08 32.86
N PHE A 278 40.12 -31.33 33.00
CA PHE A 278 40.02 -30.01 32.38
C PHE A 278 41.03 -29.00 32.93
N THR A 279 41.27 -28.96 34.25
CA THR A 279 42.22 -28.01 34.87
C THR A 279 43.61 -28.02 34.21
N PRO A 280 44.33 -29.17 34.10
CA PRO A 280 45.63 -29.19 33.44
C PRO A 280 45.56 -28.87 31.94
N LEU A 281 44.45 -29.22 31.26
CA LEU A 281 44.23 -28.84 29.86
C LEU A 281 44.13 -27.32 29.70
N SER A 282 43.42 -26.66 30.62
CA SER A 282 43.23 -25.21 30.62
C SER A 282 44.51 -24.42 30.93
N GLU A 283 45.44 -25.02 31.69
CA GLU A 283 46.76 -24.43 31.97
C GLU A 283 47.71 -24.48 30.77
N GLN A 284 47.54 -25.47 29.89
CA GLN A 284 48.41 -25.67 28.71
C GLN A 284 47.95 -24.88 27.48
N LEU A 285 46.67 -24.55 27.39
CA LEU A 285 46.08 -23.85 26.25
C LEU A 285 46.04 -22.34 26.45
N SER A 286 46.16 -21.59 25.35
CA SER A 286 45.83 -20.17 25.37
C SER A 286 44.33 -19.98 25.59
N ALA A 287 43.91 -18.84 26.14
CA ALA A 287 42.48 -18.55 26.36
C ALA A 287 41.65 -18.65 25.07
N SER A 288 42.20 -18.22 23.93
CA SER A 288 41.53 -18.31 22.62
C SER A 288 41.36 -19.76 22.18
N ASP A 289 42.41 -20.58 22.31
CA ASP A 289 42.39 -21.98 21.89
C ASP A 289 41.49 -22.83 22.78
N LEU A 290 41.47 -22.54 24.09
CA LEU A 290 40.56 -23.18 25.04
C LEU A 290 39.10 -22.90 24.68
N VAL A 291 38.75 -21.62 24.45
CA VAL A 291 37.38 -21.23 24.04
C VAL A 291 36.99 -21.88 22.72
N LYS A 292 37.89 -21.91 21.73
CA LYS A 292 37.63 -22.56 20.44
C LYS A 292 37.40 -24.05 20.59
N THR A 293 38.21 -24.74 21.40
CA THR A 293 38.08 -26.18 21.67
C THR A 293 36.77 -26.50 22.37
N LEU A 294 36.42 -25.73 23.41
CA LEU A 294 35.14 -25.87 24.11
C LEU A 294 33.94 -25.59 23.19
N HIS A 295 34.02 -24.54 22.37
CA HIS A 295 32.94 -24.20 21.43
C HIS A 295 32.71 -25.31 20.40
N GLU A 296 33.77 -25.91 19.86
CA GLU A 296 33.65 -27.03 18.93
C GLU A 296 33.04 -28.26 19.61
N LEU A 297 33.52 -28.62 20.81
CA LEU A 297 32.99 -29.75 21.58
C LEU A 297 31.51 -29.57 21.93
N PHE A 298 31.15 -28.42 22.50
CA PHE A 298 29.76 -28.14 22.88
C PHE A 298 28.85 -27.95 21.67
N GLY A 299 29.37 -27.47 20.54
CA GLY A 299 28.63 -27.45 19.28
C GLY A 299 28.26 -28.85 18.79
N ARG A 300 29.18 -29.82 18.90
CA ARG A 300 28.89 -31.24 18.61
C ARG A 300 27.87 -31.81 19.59
N PHE A 301 28.00 -31.51 20.88
CA PHE A 301 27.04 -31.96 21.89
C PHE A 301 25.64 -31.36 21.68
N ASP A 302 25.54 -30.10 21.25
CA ASP A 302 24.26 -29.48 20.90
C ASP A 302 23.56 -30.21 19.74
N GLN A 303 24.32 -30.62 18.72
CA GLN A 303 23.79 -31.41 17.61
C GLN A 303 23.28 -32.78 18.10
N ILE A 304 24.09 -33.49 18.90
CA ILE A 304 23.71 -34.79 19.48
C ILE A 304 22.47 -34.64 20.38
N ALA A 305 22.38 -33.56 21.15
CA ALA A 305 21.22 -33.27 21.99
C ALA A 305 19.95 -33.09 21.14
N GLN A 306 20.04 -32.37 20.03
CA GLN A 306 18.92 -32.18 19.11
C GLN A 306 18.46 -33.51 18.49
N GLU A 307 19.40 -34.34 18.03
CA GLU A 307 19.13 -35.66 17.44
C GLU A 307 18.47 -36.62 18.44
N ASN A 308 18.89 -36.57 19.72
CA ASN A 308 18.33 -37.39 20.80
C ASN A 308 17.16 -36.73 21.54
N GLN A 309 16.62 -35.61 21.04
CA GLN A 309 15.48 -34.90 21.61
C GLN A 309 15.69 -34.48 23.08
N CYS A 310 16.92 -34.11 23.41
CA CYS A 310 17.32 -33.55 24.69
C CYS A 310 17.44 -32.03 24.58
N LEU A 311 16.98 -31.32 25.61
CA LEU A 311 17.11 -29.88 25.73
C LEU A 311 18.36 -29.54 26.54
N ARG A 312 19.29 -28.78 25.97
CA ARG A 312 20.38 -28.18 26.74
C ARG A 312 19.82 -27.14 27.72
N ILE A 313 20.18 -27.26 28.99
CA ILE A 313 19.79 -26.29 30.02
C ILE A 313 20.86 -25.21 30.17
N LYS A 314 22.11 -25.62 30.41
CA LYS A 314 23.22 -24.71 30.69
C LYS A 314 24.56 -25.39 30.47
N ILE A 315 25.59 -24.57 30.32
CA ILE A 315 27.00 -24.96 30.42
C ILE A 315 27.56 -24.26 31.67
N LEU A 316 28.21 -25.01 32.55
CA LEU A 316 28.85 -24.48 33.75
C LEU A 316 30.33 -24.86 33.70
N GLY A 317 31.16 -23.96 33.15
CA GLY A 317 32.57 -24.24 32.92
C GLY A 317 32.76 -25.32 31.86
N ASP A 318 33.37 -26.42 32.27
CA ASP A 318 33.64 -27.67 31.54
C ASP A 318 32.47 -28.66 31.56
N CYS A 319 31.47 -28.43 32.42
CA CYS A 319 30.33 -29.33 32.55
C CYS A 319 29.15 -28.91 31.65
N TYR A 320 28.57 -29.90 30.95
CA TYR A 320 27.42 -29.79 30.05
C TYR A 320 26.17 -30.43 30.65
N TYR A 321 25.03 -29.71 30.63
CA TYR A 321 23.77 -30.10 31.27
C TYR A 321 22.65 -30.19 30.25
N CYS A 322 21.98 -31.34 30.17
CA CYS A 322 20.78 -31.51 29.36
C CYS A 322 19.69 -32.29 30.08
N VAL A 323 18.47 -32.14 29.57
CA VAL A 323 17.27 -32.80 30.10
C VAL A 323 16.45 -33.36 28.96
N SER A 324 15.90 -34.56 29.14
CA SER A 324 14.88 -35.13 28.27
C SER A 324 13.54 -35.20 29.01
N GLY A 325 12.44 -35.09 28.24
CA GLY A 325 11.09 -34.96 28.78
C GLY A 325 10.65 -33.53 29.10
N LEU A 326 11.43 -32.53 28.67
CA LEU A 326 11.07 -31.10 28.70
C LEU A 326 11.29 -30.44 27.33
N PRO A 327 10.44 -29.47 26.93
CA PRO A 327 9.21 -29.02 27.60
C PRO A 327 8.03 -29.99 27.43
N ILE A 328 8.12 -30.89 26.44
CA ILE A 328 7.10 -31.89 26.15
C ILE A 328 7.47 -33.18 26.88
N SER A 329 6.55 -33.73 27.67
CA SER A 329 6.75 -35.02 28.34
C SER A 329 6.89 -36.12 27.30
N ARG A 330 7.95 -36.92 27.42
CA ARG A 330 8.27 -38.02 26.50
C ARG A 330 8.38 -39.31 27.29
N PRO A 331 7.68 -40.40 26.93
CA PRO A 331 7.78 -41.66 27.67
C PRO A 331 9.19 -42.27 27.59
N GLN A 332 9.92 -42.05 26.50
CA GLN A 332 11.29 -42.53 26.29
C GLN A 332 12.37 -41.55 26.81
N HIS A 333 12.03 -40.63 27.74
CA HIS A 333 12.98 -39.62 28.22
C HIS A 333 14.29 -40.23 28.76
N ALA A 334 14.22 -41.38 29.43
CA ALA A 334 15.39 -42.07 29.97
C ALA A 334 16.27 -42.68 28.88
N GLU A 335 15.67 -43.34 27.90
CA GLU A 335 16.37 -43.94 26.75
C GLU A 335 17.08 -42.86 25.92
N ASN A 336 16.40 -41.75 25.64
CA ASN A 336 16.96 -40.60 24.93
C ASN A 336 18.19 -40.02 25.65
N CYS A 337 18.14 -39.86 26.97
CA CYS A 337 19.29 -39.40 27.76
C CYS A 337 20.47 -40.37 27.70
N VAL A 338 20.21 -41.68 27.81
CA VAL A 338 21.29 -42.69 27.76
C VAL A 338 21.91 -42.75 26.36
N ASN A 339 21.10 -42.76 25.30
CA ASN A 339 21.58 -42.73 23.91
C ASN A 339 22.40 -41.48 23.62
N MET A 340 21.98 -40.32 24.13
CA MET A 340 22.77 -39.09 24.07
C MET A 340 24.13 -39.27 24.76
N GLY A 341 24.17 -39.82 25.97
CA GLY A 341 25.43 -40.05 26.69
C GLY A 341 26.39 -40.97 25.94
N LEU A 342 25.87 -42.04 25.34
CA LEU A 342 26.67 -42.95 24.50
C LEU A 342 27.20 -42.23 23.25
N ALA A 343 26.37 -41.45 22.57
CA ALA A 343 26.78 -40.66 21.41
C ALA A 343 27.80 -39.57 21.76
N MET A 344 27.70 -38.95 22.94
CA MET A 344 28.71 -38.00 23.43
C MET A 344 30.07 -38.67 23.61
N ILE A 345 30.09 -39.89 24.18
CA ILE A 345 31.34 -40.67 24.34
C ILE A 345 31.93 -40.99 22.97
N GLU A 346 31.10 -41.43 22.02
CA GLU A 346 31.54 -41.72 20.64
C GLU A 346 32.12 -40.46 19.97
N ALA A 347 31.46 -39.31 20.11
CA ALA A 347 31.91 -38.04 19.54
C ALA A 347 33.23 -37.52 20.11
N ILE A 348 33.57 -37.88 21.37
CA ILE A 348 34.87 -37.59 21.99
C ILE A 348 35.93 -38.57 21.49
N ASN A 349 35.58 -39.85 21.32
CA ASN A 349 36.50 -40.92 20.94
C ASN A 349 36.90 -40.90 19.46
N PHE A 350 36.11 -40.30 18.57
CA PHE A 350 36.48 -40.06 17.17
C PHE A 350 37.53 -38.94 17.08
N ARG A 351 38.77 -39.27 17.44
CA ARG A 351 39.98 -38.51 17.12
C ARG A 351 41.15 -39.43 16.79
#